data_AF-A0A2E2UQH3-F1
#
_entry.id   AF-A0A2E2UQH3-F1
#
_cell.length_a   1.000
_cell.length_b   1.000
_cell.length_c   1.000
_cell.angle_alpha   90.00
_cell.angle_beta   90.00
_cell.angle_gamma   90.00
#
_symmetry.space_group_name_H-M   'P 1'
#
loop_
_entity.id
_entity.type
_entity.pdbx_description
1 polymer ?
#
loop_
_entity_poly.entity_id
_entity_poly.type
_entity_poly.pdbx_seq_one_letter_code
_entity_poly.pdbx_strand_id
1 'polypeptide(L)'
;MRSLRAIPTDLKTLKIDPSWPKELLALKTIEEAGIPVTQTVVIPKEIEEEFFRLNNLEARLNHLLGSLDVSNLDEDDLEDVATEAQPLIDSHYLLDEVIDNIYLSLDPLGDYIRIRLPGQGGQIKVSGRSALMAVKSLWREAWTAERIAQHLNKKVNSPNLAGPILCQPPNEIPAPQPLLEDVQEILGRNIQVGSIPGSGVSRIMHQTVSGSEY
;
A
#
# COMPACT_ATOMS: atom_id res chain seq x y z
N MET A 1 -24.96 7.34 4.62
CA MET A 1 -23.60 6.85 4.87
C MET A 1 -23.39 5.62 4.00
N ARG A 2 -22.42 5.64 3.08
CA ARG A 2 -22.02 4.44 2.33
C ARG A 2 -21.26 3.54 3.32
N SER A 3 -21.73 2.31 3.53
CA SER A 3 -20.98 1.29 4.28
C SER A 3 -19.65 1.06 3.55
N LEU A 4 -18.56 1.58 4.12
CA LEU A 4 -17.21 1.41 3.61
C LEU A 4 -16.76 0.00 3.96
N ARG A 5 -16.94 -0.92 3.01
CA ARG A 5 -16.42 -2.27 3.14
C ARG A 5 -14.97 -2.26 2.66
N ALA A 6 -14.05 -2.83 3.46
CA ALA A 6 -12.80 -3.35 2.92
C ALA A 6 -13.19 -4.29 1.79
N ILE A 7 -12.93 -3.92 0.53
CA ILE A 7 -13.48 -4.64 -0.62
C ILE A 7 -12.84 -6.03 -0.62
N PRO A 8 -13.60 -7.11 -0.39
CA PRO A 8 -13.07 -8.42 -0.63
C PRO A 8 -12.97 -8.61 -2.14
N THR A 9 -12.13 -9.57 -2.52
CA THR A 9 -12.20 -10.35 -3.76
C THR A 9 -11.59 -9.74 -5.02
N ASP A 10 -10.94 -10.64 -5.77
CA ASP A 10 -10.76 -10.64 -7.22
C ASP A 10 -10.50 -9.27 -7.84
N LEU A 11 -9.22 -9.01 -8.18
CA LEU A 11 -8.80 -7.78 -8.83
C LEU A 11 -9.56 -7.52 -10.14
N LYS A 12 -10.19 -8.54 -10.77
CA LYS A 12 -11.08 -8.38 -11.93
C LYS A 12 -12.33 -7.58 -11.58
N THR A 13 -12.91 -7.82 -10.41
CA THR A 13 -14.17 -7.20 -9.96
C THR A 13 -13.97 -5.77 -9.43
N LEU A 14 -12.75 -5.44 -9.05
CA LEU A 14 -12.38 -4.08 -8.65
C LEU A 14 -12.43 -3.14 -9.85
N LYS A 15 -13.21 -2.06 -9.75
CA LYS A 15 -13.23 -1.01 -10.78
C LYS A 15 -11.86 -0.35 -10.84
N ILE A 16 -11.32 -0.24 -12.05
CA ILE A 16 -10.05 0.45 -12.29
C ILE A 16 -10.20 1.91 -11.89
N ASP A 17 -9.37 2.35 -10.96
CA ASP A 17 -9.13 3.76 -10.75
C ASP A 17 -7.75 4.08 -11.36
N PRO A 18 -7.68 4.94 -12.40
CA PRO A 18 -6.42 5.34 -13.02
C PRO A 18 -5.42 5.99 -12.05
N SER A 19 -5.86 6.47 -10.90
CA SER A 19 -5.01 7.00 -9.83
C SER A 19 -4.29 5.91 -9.03
N TRP A 20 -4.62 4.63 -9.27
CA TRP A 20 -3.98 3.53 -8.56
C TRP A 20 -2.49 3.42 -8.86
N PRO A 21 -1.71 2.91 -7.89
CA PRO A 21 -0.31 2.59 -8.09
C PRO A 21 -0.06 1.72 -9.33
N LYS A 22 1.02 2.01 -10.06
CA LYS A 22 1.40 1.33 -11.31
C LYS A 22 1.42 -0.19 -11.21
N GLU A 23 1.82 -0.73 -10.06
CA GLU A 23 1.80 -2.17 -9.81
C GLU A 23 0.38 -2.73 -9.85
N LEU A 24 -0.59 -2.10 -9.19
CA LEU A 24 -1.97 -2.57 -9.16
C LEU A 24 -2.59 -2.57 -10.55
N LEU A 25 -2.35 -1.51 -11.33
CA LEU A 25 -2.76 -1.45 -12.73
C LEU A 25 -2.15 -2.59 -13.55
N ALA A 26 -0.86 -2.87 -13.36
CA ALA A 26 -0.15 -3.93 -14.06
C ALA A 26 -0.67 -5.34 -13.69
N LEU A 27 -0.90 -5.60 -12.39
CA LEU A 27 -1.48 -6.85 -11.92
C LEU A 27 -2.86 -7.06 -12.55
N LYS A 28 -3.69 -6.03 -12.60
CA LYS A 28 -5.00 -6.12 -13.25
C LYS A 28 -4.89 -6.43 -14.75
N THR A 29 -4.00 -5.73 -15.47
CA THR A 29 -3.78 -5.99 -16.91
C THR A 29 -3.37 -7.44 -17.19
N ILE A 30 -2.47 -7.99 -16.37
CA ILE A 30 -2.03 -9.39 -16.45
C ILE A 30 -3.21 -10.34 -16.20
N GLU A 31 -4.02 -10.04 -15.19
CA GLU A 31 -5.18 -10.83 -14.81
C GLU A 31 -6.28 -10.84 -15.88
N GLU A 32 -6.51 -9.69 -16.53
CA GLU A 32 -7.42 -9.54 -17.68
C GLU A 32 -6.91 -10.27 -18.92
N ALA A 33 -5.59 -10.36 -19.09
CA ALA A 33 -4.95 -11.16 -20.14
C ALA A 33 -4.98 -12.68 -19.88
N GLY A 34 -5.57 -13.12 -18.76
CA GLY A 34 -5.79 -14.52 -18.44
C GLY A 34 -4.68 -15.19 -17.62
N ILE A 35 -3.64 -14.45 -17.25
CA ILE A 35 -2.62 -14.95 -16.32
C ILE A 35 -3.16 -14.89 -14.89
N PRO A 36 -3.09 -15.99 -14.11
CA PRO A 36 -3.51 -15.97 -12.72
C PRO A 36 -2.72 -14.96 -11.89
N VAL A 37 -3.43 -14.09 -11.19
CA VAL A 37 -2.88 -13.24 -10.13
C VAL A 37 -3.25 -13.86 -8.80
N THR A 38 -2.31 -13.81 -7.85
CA THR A 38 -2.55 -14.35 -6.51
C THR A 38 -3.70 -13.63 -5.84
N GLN A 39 -4.40 -14.35 -4.96
CA GLN A 39 -5.45 -13.76 -4.15
C GLN A 39 -4.90 -12.55 -3.39
N THR A 40 -5.45 -11.38 -3.68
CA THR A 40 -4.97 -10.10 -3.16
C THR A 40 -6.15 -9.35 -2.58
N VAL A 41 -6.03 -8.97 -1.31
CA VAL A 41 -6.95 -8.05 -0.65
C VAL A 41 -6.31 -6.67 -0.67
N VAL A 42 -7.03 -5.70 -1.23
CA VAL A 42 -6.57 -4.30 -1.26
C VAL A 42 -7.28 -3.56 -0.14
N ILE A 43 -6.52 -3.03 0.81
CA ILE A 43 -7.03 -2.04 1.76
C ILE A 43 -6.92 -0.69 1.04
N PRO A 44 -8.06 -0.09 0.65
CA PRO A 44 -8.05 1.09 -0.18
C PRO A 44 -7.72 2.33 0.68
N LYS A 45 -7.28 3.41 0.04
CA LYS A 45 -6.81 4.63 0.73
C LYS A 45 -7.93 5.25 1.58
N GLU A 46 -9.17 5.08 1.17
CA GLU A 46 -10.38 5.57 1.83
C GLU A 46 -10.52 5.04 3.26
N ILE A 47 -9.96 3.86 3.58
CA ILE A 47 -9.93 3.33 4.95
C ILE A 47 -8.95 4.14 5.82
N GLU A 48 -7.82 4.58 5.27
CA GLU A 48 -6.92 5.50 5.96
C GLU A 48 -7.57 6.89 6.12
N GLU A 49 -8.27 7.38 5.11
CA GLU A 49 -9.01 8.66 5.19
C GLU A 49 -10.09 8.63 6.27
N GLU A 50 -10.83 7.52 6.39
CA GLU A 50 -11.79 7.34 7.48
C GLU A 50 -11.10 7.28 8.84
N PHE A 51 -9.98 6.58 8.94
CA PHE A 51 -9.16 6.55 10.16
C PHE A 51 -8.68 7.95 10.57
N PHE A 52 -8.26 8.79 9.62
CA PHE A 52 -7.81 10.17 9.91
C PHE A 52 -8.96 11.12 10.22
N ARG A 53 -10.16 10.91 9.66
CA ARG A 53 -11.31 11.79 9.92
C ARG A 53 -11.76 11.75 11.37
N LEU A 54 -11.50 10.65 12.07
CA LEU A 54 -11.90 10.47 13.46
C LEU A 54 -11.02 11.31 14.40
N ASN A 55 -11.62 11.73 15.53
CA ASN A 55 -11.03 12.56 16.59
C ASN A 55 -10.05 13.67 16.12
N ASN A 56 -10.40 14.39 15.04
CA ASN A 56 -9.63 15.51 14.48
C ASN A 56 -8.19 15.16 14.05
N LEU A 57 -7.85 13.90 13.81
CA LEU A 57 -6.49 13.54 13.40
C LEU A 57 -6.11 14.21 12.08
N GLU A 58 -7.01 14.20 11.09
CA GLU A 58 -6.82 14.85 9.78
C GLU A 58 -6.48 16.33 9.91
N ALA A 59 -7.22 17.08 10.74
CA ALA A 59 -6.98 18.50 10.96
C ALA A 59 -5.61 18.75 11.61
N ARG A 60 -5.19 17.90 12.55
CA ARG A 60 -3.89 18.00 13.21
C ARG A 60 -2.74 17.69 12.26
N LEU A 61 -2.88 16.65 11.44
CA LEU A 61 -1.89 16.28 10.43
C LEU A 61 -1.78 17.34 9.32
N ASN A 62 -2.91 17.92 8.89
CA ASN A 62 -2.92 19.06 7.97
C ASN A 62 -2.26 20.31 8.57
N HIS A 63 -2.41 20.54 9.87
CA HIS A 63 -1.74 21.65 10.54
C HIS A 63 -0.21 21.49 10.51
N LEU A 64 0.29 20.28 10.78
CA LEU A 64 1.73 19.97 10.69
C LEU A 64 2.28 20.14 9.27
N LEU A 65 1.55 19.67 8.26
CA LEU A 65 1.98 19.87 6.87
C LEU A 65 1.90 21.35 6.46
N GLY A 66 0.91 22.07 6.96
CA GLY A 66 0.70 23.49 6.66
C GLY A 66 1.67 24.45 7.34
N SER A 67 2.43 24.00 8.35
CA SER A 67 3.49 24.81 8.98
C SER A 67 4.79 24.82 8.18
N LEU A 68 4.94 23.93 7.20
CA LEU A 68 6.11 23.83 6.35
C LEU A 68 6.18 24.98 5.33
N ASP A 69 7.31 25.67 5.25
CA ASP A 69 7.61 26.59 4.14
C ASP A 69 8.11 25.81 2.93
N VAL A 70 7.17 25.35 2.09
CA VAL A 70 7.44 24.63 0.83
C VAL A 70 8.39 25.35 -0.12
N SER A 71 8.66 26.65 0.04
CA SER A 71 9.63 27.39 -0.78
C SER A 71 11.08 27.27 -0.29
N ASN A 72 11.28 26.83 0.95
CA ASN A 72 12.58 26.69 1.60
C ASN A 72 12.56 25.50 2.59
N LEU A 73 12.21 24.31 2.11
CA LEU A 73 12.24 23.08 2.90
C LEU A 73 13.67 22.55 3.06
N ASP A 74 14.08 22.31 4.30
CA ASP A 74 15.23 21.47 4.60
C ASP A 74 14.82 20.12 5.19
N GLU A 75 15.80 19.27 5.47
CA GLU A 75 15.58 17.91 6.01
C GLU A 75 15.07 17.96 7.46
N ASP A 76 15.55 18.92 8.26
CA ASP A 76 15.21 19.08 9.68
C ASP A 76 13.72 19.42 9.85
N ASP A 77 13.19 20.33 9.02
CA ASP A 77 11.75 20.66 9.01
C ASP A 77 10.86 19.43 8.78
N LEU A 78 11.29 18.53 7.89
CA LEU A 78 10.55 17.32 7.54
C LEU A 78 10.65 16.25 8.63
N GLU A 79 11.80 16.14 9.29
CA GLU A 79 12.01 15.25 10.44
C GLU A 79 11.19 15.67 11.66
N ASP A 80 11.07 16.98 11.92
CA ASP A 80 10.24 17.52 12.99
C ASP A 80 8.76 17.15 12.76
N VAL A 81 8.24 17.39 11.54
CA VAL A 81 6.87 16.99 11.18
C VAL A 81 6.65 15.49 11.30
N ALA A 82 7.61 14.67 10.85
CA ALA A 82 7.53 13.22 10.98
C ALA A 82 7.49 12.79 12.46
N THR A 83 8.35 13.37 13.29
CA THR A 83 8.47 13.08 14.73
C THR A 83 7.18 13.44 15.47
N GLU A 84 6.53 14.52 15.10
CA GLU A 84 5.25 14.91 15.69
C GLU A 84 4.06 14.08 15.17
N ALA A 85 4.04 13.73 13.89
CA ALA A 85 2.91 13.03 13.28
C ALA A 85 2.80 11.55 13.66
N GLN A 86 3.92 10.82 13.72
CA GLN A 86 3.91 9.38 13.98
C GLN A 86 3.22 9.00 15.31
N PRO A 87 3.48 9.68 16.45
CA PRO A 87 2.76 9.43 17.71
C PRO A 87 1.24 9.69 17.63
N LEU A 88 0.81 10.65 16.80
CA LEU A 88 -0.62 10.93 16.59
C LEU A 88 -1.31 9.75 15.94
N ILE A 89 -0.66 9.13 14.96
CA ILE A 89 -1.15 7.93 14.28
C ILE A 89 -1.14 6.76 15.25
N ASP A 90 -0.05 6.54 15.99
CA ASP A 90 0.10 5.43 16.92
C ASP A 90 -0.91 5.45 18.07
N SER A 91 -1.30 6.63 18.55
CA SER A 91 -2.30 6.77 19.61
C SER A 91 -3.76 6.70 19.12
N HIS A 92 -3.99 6.73 17.81
CA HIS A 92 -5.34 6.75 17.26
C HIS A 92 -5.96 5.36 17.10
N TYR A 93 -7.28 5.25 17.25
CA TYR A 93 -8.00 3.98 17.20
C TYR A 93 -8.85 3.90 15.93
N LEU A 94 -8.94 2.69 15.37
CA LEU A 94 -9.92 2.35 14.35
C LEU A 94 -11.26 2.05 15.02
N LEU A 95 -12.36 2.33 14.32
CA LEU A 95 -13.69 1.89 14.76
C LEU A 95 -13.79 0.36 14.67
N ASP A 96 -14.51 -0.24 15.61
CA ASP A 96 -14.71 -1.69 15.66
C ASP A 96 -15.30 -2.23 14.35
N GLU A 97 -16.25 -1.53 13.72
CA GLU A 97 -16.83 -1.94 12.42
C GLU A 97 -15.76 -2.00 11.31
N VAL A 98 -14.81 -1.07 11.30
CA VAL A 98 -13.70 -1.06 10.33
C VAL A 98 -12.74 -2.21 10.61
N ILE A 99 -12.46 -2.48 11.88
CA ILE A 99 -11.62 -3.60 12.30
C ILE A 99 -12.24 -4.93 11.87
N ASP A 100 -13.53 -5.13 12.14
CA ASP A 100 -14.27 -6.34 11.76
C ASP A 100 -14.27 -6.52 10.24
N ASN A 101 -14.50 -5.45 9.48
CA ASN A 101 -14.44 -5.49 8.02
C ASN A 101 -13.05 -5.87 7.50
N ILE A 102 -11.97 -5.34 8.10
CA ILE A 102 -10.60 -5.73 7.74
C ILE A 102 -10.38 -7.22 8.05
N TYR A 103 -10.79 -7.71 9.22
CA TYR A 103 -10.63 -9.12 9.58
C TYR A 103 -11.40 -10.05 8.63
N LEU A 104 -12.66 -9.74 8.35
CA LEU A 104 -13.48 -10.51 7.42
C LEU A 104 -12.87 -10.54 6.01
N SER A 105 -12.31 -9.43 5.54
CA SER A 105 -11.70 -9.36 4.22
C SER A 105 -10.35 -10.09 4.16
N LEU A 106 -9.62 -10.17 5.26
CA LEU A 106 -8.33 -10.87 5.34
C LEU A 106 -8.46 -12.38 5.61
N ASP A 107 -9.57 -12.83 6.17
CA ASP A 107 -9.83 -14.24 6.51
C ASP A 107 -9.51 -15.24 5.38
N PRO A 108 -9.86 -14.97 4.10
CA PRO A 108 -9.58 -15.90 3.00
C PRO A 108 -8.08 -16.11 2.71
N LEU A 109 -7.19 -15.25 3.21
CA LEU A 109 -5.74 -15.33 2.97
C LEU A 109 -5.03 -16.33 3.90
N GLY A 110 -5.73 -16.85 4.91
CA GLY A 110 -5.22 -17.82 5.89
C GLY A 110 -4.47 -17.21 7.07
N ASP A 111 -3.76 -18.06 7.82
CA ASP A 111 -3.17 -17.71 9.13
C ASP A 111 -2.00 -16.73 9.07
N TYR A 112 -1.33 -16.63 7.92
CA TYR A 112 -0.19 -15.76 7.71
C TYR A 112 -0.39 -14.93 6.46
N ILE A 113 -0.18 -13.62 6.59
CA ILE A 113 -0.49 -12.65 5.53
C ILE A 113 0.73 -11.75 5.34
N ARG A 114 1.16 -11.59 4.08
CA ARG A 114 2.08 -10.54 3.67
C ARG A 114 1.30 -9.24 3.51
N ILE A 115 1.75 -8.18 4.17
CA ILE A 115 1.13 -6.85 4.16
C ILE A 115 2.17 -5.85 3.68
N ARG A 116 1.86 -5.12 2.62
CA ARG A 116 2.84 -4.28 1.91
C ARG A 116 2.21 -3.09 1.21
N LEU A 117 3.01 -2.06 0.98
CA LEU A 117 2.69 -1.08 -0.05
C LEU A 117 3.09 -1.61 -1.43
N PRO A 118 2.48 -1.11 -2.51
CA PRO A 118 2.89 -1.38 -3.87
C PRO A 118 4.38 -1.08 -4.10
N GLY A 119 5.05 -1.96 -4.84
CA GLY A 119 6.48 -1.94 -5.14
C GLY A 119 7.37 -2.51 -4.02
N GLN A 120 6.82 -2.75 -2.82
CA GLN A 120 7.61 -3.15 -1.65
C GLN A 120 7.47 -4.65 -1.35
N GLY A 121 8.39 -5.22 -0.56
CA GLY A 121 8.32 -6.63 -0.13
C GLY A 121 7.38 -6.86 1.07
N GLY A 122 7.18 -5.84 1.89
CA GLY A 122 6.30 -5.86 3.06
C GLY A 122 6.74 -6.80 4.18
N GLN A 123 5.82 -7.03 5.10
CA GLN A 123 6.03 -7.86 6.29
C GLN A 123 5.05 -9.03 6.31
N ILE A 124 5.49 -10.19 6.79
CA ILE A 124 4.60 -11.34 7.05
C ILE A 124 4.14 -11.28 8.50
N LYS A 125 2.83 -11.34 8.72
CA LYS A 125 2.21 -11.32 10.04
C LYS A 125 1.19 -12.44 10.18
N VAL A 126 0.95 -12.86 11.42
CA VAL A 126 -0.21 -13.67 11.75
C VAL A 126 -1.48 -12.86 11.47
N SER A 127 -2.52 -13.51 10.98
CA SER A 127 -3.85 -12.92 10.76
C SER A 127 -4.44 -12.34 12.06
N GLY A 128 -5.50 -11.53 11.93
CA GLY A 128 -6.11 -10.83 13.07
C GLY A 128 -5.29 -9.64 13.54
N ARG A 129 -5.09 -9.49 14.87
CA ARG A 129 -4.50 -8.28 15.46
C ARG A 129 -3.11 -7.95 14.93
N SER A 130 -2.26 -8.95 14.70
CA SER A 130 -0.90 -8.71 14.20
C SER A 130 -0.90 -8.14 12.78
N ALA A 131 -1.83 -8.58 11.93
CA ALA A 131 -2.03 -8.03 10.60
C ALA A 131 -2.51 -6.57 10.67
N LEU A 132 -3.50 -6.29 11.50
CA LEU A 132 -4.02 -4.92 11.71
C LEU A 132 -2.93 -3.94 12.17
N MET A 133 -2.07 -4.37 13.10
CA MET A 133 -0.96 -3.54 13.57
C MET A 133 0.07 -3.26 12.46
N ALA A 134 0.28 -4.20 11.54
CA ALA A 134 1.14 -3.94 10.38
C ALA A 134 0.52 -2.95 9.38
N VAL A 135 -0.79 -3.03 9.15
CA VAL A 135 -1.51 -2.02 8.35
C VAL A 135 -1.30 -0.62 8.95
N LYS A 136 -1.52 -0.49 10.26
CA LYS A 136 -1.30 0.78 10.97
C LYS A 136 0.16 1.24 10.94
N SER A 137 1.11 0.30 11.06
CA SER A 137 2.55 0.60 10.93
C SER A 137 2.87 1.18 9.55
N LEU A 138 2.24 0.68 8.47
CA LEU A 138 2.45 1.22 7.12
C LEU A 138 1.91 2.65 6.96
N TRP A 139 0.79 2.99 7.61
CA TRP A 139 0.31 4.37 7.67
C TRP A 139 1.27 5.27 8.43
N ARG A 140 1.76 4.82 9.60
CA ARG A 140 2.78 5.55 10.37
C ARG A 140 4.07 5.73 9.56
N GLU A 141 4.56 4.69 8.92
CA GLU A 141 5.75 4.69 8.06
C GLU A 141 5.57 5.54 6.79
N ALA A 142 4.35 5.97 6.46
CA ALA A 142 4.14 6.97 5.41
C ALA A 142 4.60 8.38 5.86
N TRP A 143 4.73 8.61 7.17
CA TRP A 143 5.18 9.86 7.79
C TRP A 143 6.67 9.82 8.13
N THR A 144 7.50 9.57 7.12
CA THR A 144 8.95 9.79 7.20
C THR A 144 9.32 11.04 6.41
N ALA A 145 10.43 11.70 6.75
CA ALA A 145 10.89 12.90 6.05
C ALA A 145 10.96 12.69 4.52
N GLU A 146 11.55 11.57 4.08
CA GLU A 146 11.62 11.17 2.67
C GLU A 146 10.24 11.09 2.00
N ARG A 147 9.25 10.47 2.66
CA ARG A 147 7.91 10.29 2.09
C ARG A 147 7.09 11.58 2.11
N ILE A 148 7.27 12.42 3.12
CA ILE A 148 6.67 13.76 3.18
C ILE A 148 7.23 14.59 2.01
N ALA A 149 8.54 14.62 1.81
CA ALA A 149 9.16 15.31 0.67
C ALA A 149 8.62 14.80 -0.68
N GLN A 150 8.55 13.48 -0.86
CA GLN A 150 7.98 12.87 -2.07
C GLN A 150 6.50 13.25 -2.28
N HIS A 151 5.74 13.41 -1.21
CA HIS A 151 4.34 13.82 -1.27
C HIS A 151 4.20 15.29 -1.67
N LEU A 152 4.95 16.19 -1.04
CA LEU A 152 4.93 17.63 -1.34
C LEU A 152 5.35 17.90 -2.80
N ASN A 153 6.34 17.16 -3.31
CA ASN A 153 6.76 17.24 -4.71
C ASN A 153 5.65 16.88 -5.72
N LYS A 154 4.69 16.04 -5.32
CA LYS A 154 3.54 15.68 -6.16
C LYS A 154 2.43 16.74 -6.14
N LYS A 155 2.56 17.80 -5.32
CA LYS A 155 1.56 18.87 -5.14
C LYS A 155 0.16 18.35 -4.79
N VAL A 156 0.13 17.24 -4.04
CA VAL A 156 -1.12 16.67 -3.53
C VAL A 156 -1.46 17.42 -2.24
N ASN A 157 -2.69 17.91 -2.12
CA ASN A 157 -3.17 18.58 -0.91
C ASN A 157 -3.99 17.60 -0.07
N SER A 158 -3.33 16.64 0.59
CA SER A 158 -3.97 15.61 1.41
C SER A 158 -3.00 15.08 2.47
N PRO A 159 -3.42 14.90 3.74
CA PRO A 159 -2.54 14.35 4.77
C PRO A 159 -2.34 12.83 4.63
N ASN A 160 -3.07 12.19 3.71
CA ASN A 160 -2.96 10.77 3.46
C ASN A 160 -1.75 10.49 2.57
N LEU A 161 -0.65 10.18 3.25
CA LEU A 161 0.64 9.88 2.63
C LEU A 161 0.73 8.42 2.18
N ALA A 162 -0.03 7.52 2.81
CA ALA A 162 -0.02 6.13 2.39
C ALA A 162 -0.83 5.93 1.10
N GLY A 163 -0.34 5.04 0.25
CA GLY A 163 -1.12 4.48 -0.85
C GLY A 163 -2.01 3.33 -0.38
N PRO A 164 -2.75 2.68 -1.30
CA PRO A 164 -3.45 1.44 -0.97
C PRO A 164 -2.45 0.38 -0.47
N ILE A 165 -2.88 -0.45 0.47
CA ILE A 165 -2.08 -1.53 1.06
C ILE A 165 -2.53 -2.86 0.45
N LEU A 166 -1.57 -3.69 0.03
CA LEU A 166 -1.81 -5.01 -0.53
C LEU A 166 -1.57 -6.07 0.55
N CYS A 167 -2.56 -6.94 0.72
CA CYS A 167 -2.52 -8.09 1.61
C CYS A 167 -2.62 -9.37 0.78
N GLN A 168 -1.64 -10.26 0.91
CA GLN A 168 -1.46 -11.43 0.05
C GLN A 168 -0.97 -12.63 0.89
N PRO A 169 -1.02 -13.87 0.37
CA PRO A 169 -0.38 -14.99 1.04
C PRO A 169 1.15 -14.78 1.18
N PRO A 170 1.82 -15.47 2.12
CA PRO A 170 3.14 -15.08 2.59
C PRO A 170 4.30 -15.66 1.75
N ASN A 171 4.06 -16.69 0.94
CA ASN A 171 5.11 -17.50 0.32
C ASN A 171 5.45 -17.02 -1.10
N GLU A 172 5.81 -15.74 -1.23
CA GLU A 172 6.27 -15.21 -2.52
C GLU A 172 7.69 -15.68 -2.81
N ILE A 173 7.90 -16.08 -4.06
CA ILE A 173 9.20 -16.38 -4.66
C ILE A 173 9.33 -15.61 -5.98
N PRO A 174 10.53 -15.51 -6.58
CA PRO A 174 10.66 -15.05 -7.95
C PRO A 174 9.83 -15.92 -8.91
N ALA A 175 9.16 -15.29 -9.88
CA ALA A 175 8.36 -16.00 -10.85
C ALA A 175 9.20 -16.99 -11.67
N PRO A 176 8.70 -18.21 -11.95
CA PRO A 176 9.34 -19.12 -12.89
C PRO A 176 9.51 -18.47 -14.26
N GLN A 177 10.59 -18.85 -14.97
CA GLN A 177 10.96 -18.22 -16.25
C GLN A 177 9.82 -18.12 -17.28
N PRO A 178 8.98 -19.16 -17.51
CA PRO A 178 7.87 -19.03 -18.46
C PRO A 178 6.84 -17.96 -18.04
N LEU A 179 6.47 -17.92 -16.77
CA LEU A 179 5.52 -16.92 -16.25
C LEU A 179 6.10 -15.50 -16.31
N LEU A 180 7.41 -15.36 -16.07
CA LEU A 180 8.11 -14.08 -16.21
C LEU A 180 8.06 -13.57 -17.66
N GLU A 181 8.32 -14.45 -18.63
CA GLU A 181 8.30 -14.12 -20.06
C GLU A 181 6.90 -13.70 -20.52
N ASP A 182 5.86 -14.47 -20.17
CA ASP A 182 4.47 -14.14 -20.52
C ASP A 182 4.06 -12.76 -19.96
N VAL A 183 4.43 -12.49 -18.69
CA VAL A 183 4.12 -11.22 -18.03
C VAL A 183 4.88 -10.05 -18.66
N GLN A 184 6.15 -10.24 -19.03
CA GLN A 184 6.96 -9.21 -19.71
C GLN A 184 6.44 -8.92 -21.12
N GLU A 185 5.97 -9.94 -21.85
CA GLU A 185 5.32 -9.78 -23.15
C GLU A 185 4.03 -8.95 -23.03
N ILE A 186 3.15 -9.30 -22.10
CA ILE A 186 1.87 -8.58 -21.87
C ILE A 186 2.12 -7.12 -21.49
N LEU A 187 3.08 -6.86 -20.60
CA LEU A 187 3.37 -5.50 -20.14
C LEU A 187 4.31 -4.72 -21.07
N GLY A 188 4.89 -5.38 -22.08
CA GLY A 188 5.79 -4.78 -23.07
C GLY A 188 7.08 -4.19 -22.47
N ARG A 189 7.60 -4.74 -21.36
CA ARG A 189 8.77 -4.18 -20.66
C ARG A 189 9.48 -5.22 -19.79
N ASN A 190 10.78 -5.02 -19.61
CA ASN A 190 11.59 -5.81 -18.67
C ASN A 190 11.29 -5.39 -17.22
N ILE A 191 10.87 -6.36 -16.42
CA ILE A 191 10.49 -6.20 -15.02
C ILE A 191 10.87 -7.44 -14.22
N GLN A 192 10.93 -7.30 -12.90
CA GLN A 192 10.98 -8.44 -11.99
C GLN A 192 9.55 -8.79 -11.55
N VAL A 193 9.27 -10.08 -11.44
CA VAL A 193 7.94 -10.60 -11.09
C VAL A 193 8.07 -11.53 -9.90
N GLY A 194 7.28 -11.27 -8.86
CA GLY A 194 7.06 -12.21 -7.76
C GLY A 194 5.83 -13.07 -8.04
N SER A 195 5.85 -14.32 -7.60
CA SER A 195 4.70 -15.22 -7.66
C SER A 195 4.56 -16.06 -6.39
N ILE A 196 3.35 -16.58 -6.16
CA ILE A 196 3.07 -17.57 -5.12
C ILE A 196 2.84 -18.92 -5.81
N PRO A 197 3.59 -19.98 -5.43
CA PRO A 197 3.45 -21.31 -6.03
C PRO A 197 2.01 -21.82 -5.97
N GLY A 198 1.50 -22.32 -7.10
CA GLY A 198 0.14 -22.82 -7.22
C GLY A 198 -0.97 -21.75 -7.19
N SER A 199 -0.60 -20.47 -7.12
CA SER A 199 -1.57 -19.36 -7.09
C SER A 199 -1.42 -18.45 -8.31
N GLY A 200 -0.28 -17.77 -8.48
CA GLY A 200 -0.11 -16.83 -9.59
C GLY A 200 0.84 -15.69 -9.28
N VAL A 201 0.83 -14.66 -10.13
CA VAL A 201 1.64 -13.45 -9.97
C VAL A 201 1.23 -12.72 -8.70
N SER A 202 2.18 -12.37 -7.85
CA SER A 202 1.92 -11.62 -6.60
C SER A 202 2.41 -10.19 -6.66
N ARG A 203 3.48 -9.91 -7.43
CA ARG A 203 4.14 -8.61 -7.39
C ARG A 203 4.82 -8.26 -8.70
N ILE A 204 4.74 -6.98 -9.08
CA ILE A 204 5.47 -6.40 -10.21
C ILE A 204 6.44 -5.35 -9.70
N MET A 205 7.73 -5.53 -10.00
CA MET A 205 8.79 -4.60 -9.62
C MET A 205 9.48 -4.08 -10.87
N HIS A 206 9.66 -2.77 -10.94
CA HIS A 206 10.53 -2.17 -11.95
C HIS A 206 11.97 -2.58 -11.66
N GLN A 207 12.72 -2.98 -12.71
CA GLN A 207 14.17 -3.06 -12.57
C GLN A 207 14.67 -1.65 -12.25
N THR A 208 15.15 -1.45 -11.03
CA THR A 208 16.07 -0.35 -10.75
C THR A 208 17.32 -0.68 -11.56
N VAL A 209 17.68 0.17 -12.51
CA VAL A 209 18.99 0.05 -13.15
C VAL A 209 20.01 0.30 -12.05
N SER A 210 20.55 -0.78 -11.47
CA SER A 210 21.75 -0.69 -10.63
C SER A 210 22.89 -0.24 -11.55
N GLY A 211 23.13 1.06 -11.59
CA GLY A 211 24.07 1.65 -12.54
C GLY A 211 24.29 3.14 -12.32
N SER A 212 24.91 3.50 -11.19
CA SER A 212 26.12 4.34 -11.20
C SER A 212 26.86 4.14 -9.89
N GLU A 213 27.78 3.19 -9.89
CA GLU A 213 28.98 3.36 -9.06
C GLU A 213 29.63 4.67 -9.53
N TYR A 214 29.76 5.63 -8.62
CA TYR A 214 30.70 6.74 -8.76
C TYR A 214 32.12 6.21 -8.55
#